data_AF-A0A7K0WWL8-F1
#
_entry.id   AF-A0A7K0WWL8-F1
#
_cell.length_a   1.000
_cell.length_b   1.000
_cell.length_c   1.000
_cell.angle_alpha   90.00
_cell.angle_beta   90.00
_cell.angle_gamma   90.00
#
_symmetry.space_group_name_H-M   'P 1'
#
loop_
_entity.id
_entity.type
_entity.pdbx_description
1 polymer ?
#
loop_
_entity_poly.entity_id
_entity_poly.type
_entity_poly.pdbx_seq_one_letter_code
_entity_poly.pdbx_strand_id
1 'polypeptide(L)'
;MSRKATVRSVTWTISAGISSATILQNRQSSDCAVMGSLPGSMLSRGRSPGAVSATHLEPRARSPRHRGIMDHMRIALRRTSSAAVAAGVLLLVAACGEDGTATDPVAGKVSDSPSATDEPSPSEATSAPAEEEPAEAGTVPVYYVGDTGSGPRLFREFRKVSGEPALGAAEMAAAGVPADPDYRSAFPDGGGFSSVAREDGRIVVTTTDDAWTERPSGMSDSQAELAVQSLVYTVQGALQTRDAVVVESPGGATTLFGIDTADGVGNADQLEVLSLVNVTSPEEGAEVPDTFTASGVASSFEATVPWEVRDGSDAVVARGFATAEGWMDALYPWETEVDLSDLAPGTYTFIAMTDDPSGGEGNPPMFDTKEITVG
;
A
#
# COMPACT_ATOMS: atom_id res chain seq x y z
N MET A 1 35.25 -23.28 53.09
CA MET A 1 34.69 -23.76 51.81
C MET A 1 33.93 -22.61 51.18
N SER A 2 34.51 -21.98 50.16
CA SER A 2 33.94 -20.81 49.47
C SER A 2 33.49 -21.26 48.07
N ARG A 3 32.22 -21.06 47.71
CA ARG A 3 31.73 -21.29 46.34
C ARG A 3 31.45 -19.93 45.70
N LYS A 4 32.25 -19.62 44.67
CA LYS A 4 32.07 -18.49 43.76
C LYS A 4 30.87 -18.78 42.84
N ALA A 5 29.97 -17.82 42.69
CA ALA A 5 28.98 -17.80 41.63
C ALA A 5 29.52 -16.93 40.47
N THR A 6 29.62 -17.52 39.29
CA THR A 6 30.02 -16.86 38.05
C THR A 6 28.75 -16.37 37.35
N VAL A 7 28.61 -15.05 37.16
CA VAL A 7 27.59 -14.45 36.31
C VAL A 7 28.17 -14.35 34.90
N ARG A 8 27.52 -15.00 33.92
CA ARG A 8 27.81 -14.81 32.50
C ARG A 8 26.86 -13.74 31.95
N SER A 9 27.42 -12.64 31.49
CA SER A 9 26.71 -11.62 30.70
C SER A 9 26.55 -12.13 29.27
N VAL A 10 25.32 -12.17 28.76
CA VAL A 10 25.02 -12.40 27.35
C VAL A 10 24.71 -11.04 26.74
N THR A 11 25.62 -10.55 25.90
CA THR A 11 25.42 -9.35 25.10
C THR A 11 24.67 -9.74 23.83
N TRP A 12 23.48 -9.19 23.62
CA TRP A 12 22.78 -9.27 22.34
C TRP A 12 23.17 -8.07 21.50
N THR A 13 23.82 -8.33 20.38
CA THR A 13 24.03 -7.35 19.30
C THR A 13 22.83 -7.44 18.38
N ILE A 14 21.97 -6.43 18.36
CA ILE A 14 20.90 -6.29 17.36
C ILE A 14 21.54 -5.64 16.14
N SER A 15 21.67 -6.41 15.06
CA SER A 15 22.13 -5.92 13.76
C SER A 15 20.94 -5.24 13.06
N ALA A 16 20.94 -3.90 13.04
CA ALA A 16 20.07 -3.13 12.16
C ALA A 16 20.58 -3.29 10.72
N GLY A 17 19.73 -3.79 9.84
CA GLY A 17 20.07 -4.01 8.43
C GLY A 17 18.82 -4.35 7.63
N ILE A 18 17.96 -3.35 7.41
CA ILE A 18 16.94 -3.41 6.36
C ILE A 18 17.40 -2.39 5.31
N SER A 19 18.02 -2.89 4.24
CA SER A 19 18.32 -2.10 3.05
C SER A 19 17.02 -1.70 2.38
N SER A 20 16.95 -0.43 1.97
CA SER A 20 15.91 0.16 1.12
C SER A 20 15.57 -0.77 -0.05
N ALA A 21 14.34 -1.27 -0.09
CA ALA A 21 13.82 -1.96 -1.25
C ALA A 21 13.66 -0.93 -2.38
N THR A 22 14.47 -1.08 -3.43
CA THR A 22 14.44 -0.27 -4.65
C THR A 22 13.03 -0.29 -5.26
N ILE A 23 12.32 0.83 -5.15
CA ILE A 23 11.05 1.07 -5.86
C ILE A 23 11.40 1.39 -7.31
N LEU A 24 11.31 0.39 -8.19
CA LEU A 24 11.38 0.59 -9.64
C LEU A 24 9.96 0.80 -10.19
N GLN A 25 9.60 2.04 -10.50
CA GLN A 25 8.46 2.37 -11.37
C GLN A 25 8.95 2.54 -12.80
N ASN A 26 8.51 1.65 -13.70
CA ASN A 26 8.79 1.74 -15.12
C ASN A 26 7.59 2.38 -15.83
N ARG A 27 7.79 3.56 -16.40
CA ARG A 27 6.79 4.31 -17.18
C ARG A 27 6.52 3.60 -18.50
N GLN A 28 5.25 3.35 -18.84
CA GLN A 28 4.85 3.28 -20.25
C GLN A 28 3.53 3.99 -20.52
N SER A 29 3.59 4.73 -21.62
CA SER A 29 2.64 5.65 -22.21
C SER A 29 1.39 4.92 -22.73
N SER A 30 0.20 5.44 -22.42
CA SER A 30 -1.02 5.07 -23.12
C SER A 30 -1.09 5.84 -24.44
N ASP A 31 -1.05 5.12 -25.56
CA ASP A 31 -1.29 5.68 -26.89
C ASP A 31 -2.61 5.17 -27.48
N CYS A 32 -3.26 6.09 -28.18
CA CYS A 32 -4.62 6.09 -28.72
C CYS A 32 -5.02 4.93 -29.63
N ALA A 33 -6.30 4.54 -29.55
CA ALA A 33 -7.19 4.17 -30.66
C ALA A 33 -8.60 3.85 -30.11
N VAL A 34 -9.78 4.10 -30.70
CA VAL A 34 -10.29 4.90 -31.81
C VAL A 34 -11.82 4.89 -31.63
N MET A 35 -12.48 6.05 -31.77
CA MET A 35 -13.94 6.19 -31.85
C MET A 35 -14.56 5.37 -33.00
N GLY A 36 -15.57 4.55 -32.68
CA GLY A 36 -16.42 3.85 -33.65
C GLY A 36 -17.88 4.33 -33.57
N SER A 37 -18.36 4.83 -34.71
CA SER A 37 -19.65 5.49 -34.97
C SER A 37 -20.93 4.68 -34.68
N LEU A 38 -21.98 5.43 -34.31
CA LEU A 38 -23.42 5.09 -34.34
C LEU A 38 -23.90 4.52 -35.68
N PRO A 39 -25.10 3.92 -35.69
CA PRO A 39 -26.21 4.60 -36.37
C PRO A 39 -27.54 4.58 -35.59
N GLY A 40 -28.38 5.58 -35.89
CA GLY A 40 -29.68 5.83 -35.25
C GLY A 40 -30.90 5.30 -35.98
N SER A 41 -32.06 5.76 -35.49
CA SER A 41 -33.47 5.69 -35.97
C SER A 41 -34.35 5.02 -34.91
N MET A 42 -35.59 5.42 -34.60
CA MET A 42 -36.49 6.49 -35.02
C MET A 42 -37.74 6.38 -34.11
N LEU A 43 -38.44 7.51 -33.85
CA LEU A 43 -39.88 7.63 -33.51
C LEU A 43 -40.33 7.02 -32.15
N SER A 44 -41.06 7.72 -31.27
CA SER A 44 -42.37 8.32 -31.52
C SER A 44 -42.81 9.23 -30.36
N ARG A 45 -43.70 10.17 -30.68
CA ARG A 45 -44.34 11.19 -29.82
C ARG A 45 -45.36 10.58 -28.84
N GLY A 46 -45.52 11.20 -27.66
CA GLY A 46 -46.60 10.86 -26.72
C GLY A 46 -46.79 11.81 -25.53
N ARG A 47 -47.23 13.05 -25.81
CA ARG A 47 -48.14 13.94 -25.03
C ARG A 47 -48.47 13.61 -23.54
N SER A 48 -48.10 14.51 -22.61
CA SER A 48 -48.66 14.72 -21.25
C SER A 48 -50.12 15.28 -21.29
N PRO A 49 -50.85 15.61 -20.18
CA PRO A 49 -50.53 15.57 -18.73
C PRO A 49 -51.67 15.02 -17.83
N GLY A 50 -51.40 14.87 -16.53
CA GLY A 50 -52.44 14.59 -15.53
C GLY A 50 -51.95 14.86 -14.10
N ALA A 51 -52.32 16.03 -13.57
CA ALA A 51 -52.18 16.40 -12.16
C ALA A 51 -53.49 16.08 -11.42
N VAL A 52 -53.42 15.46 -10.23
CA VAL A 52 -54.49 15.54 -9.21
C VAL A 52 -53.90 15.49 -7.80
N SER A 53 -54.25 16.55 -7.07
CA SER A 53 -54.43 16.79 -5.62
C SER A 53 -53.63 16.08 -4.53
N ALA A 54 -53.08 16.98 -3.70
CA ALA A 54 -52.81 16.91 -2.29
C ALA A 54 -53.91 16.24 -1.42
N THR A 55 -53.45 15.50 -0.40
CA THR A 55 -54.12 15.43 0.90
C THR A 55 -53.11 15.65 2.01
N HIS A 56 -53.48 16.63 2.83
CA HIS A 56 -52.86 17.16 4.03
C HIS A 56 -53.05 16.20 5.21
N LEU A 57 -51.98 15.85 5.91
CA LEU A 57 -52.00 15.29 7.27
C LEU A 57 -50.88 15.95 8.08
N GLU A 58 -51.30 16.69 9.10
CA GLU A 58 -50.51 17.51 10.03
C GLU A 58 -50.05 16.69 11.27
N PRO A 59 -49.28 17.24 12.22
CA PRO A 59 -47.94 16.75 12.56
C PRO A 59 -47.85 16.03 13.90
N ARG A 60 -46.78 15.23 14.11
CA ARG A 60 -46.40 14.70 15.43
C ARG A 60 -45.04 15.21 15.89
N ALA A 61 -45.11 16.03 16.93
CA ALA A 61 -44.19 16.22 18.06
C ALA A 61 -42.67 16.07 17.83
N ARG A 62 -41.99 17.22 17.85
CA ARG A 62 -40.56 17.37 18.18
C ARG A 62 -40.34 17.20 19.68
N SER A 63 -39.23 16.55 20.04
CA SER A 63 -38.55 16.71 21.34
C SER A 63 -37.03 16.76 21.11
N PRO A 64 -36.26 17.47 21.95
CA PRO A 64 -35.06 18.20 21.53
C PRO A 64 -33.78 17.40 21.78
N ARG A 65 -32.76 17.59 20.94
CA ARG A 65 -31.37 17.25 21.30
C ARG A 65 -30.41 18.37 20.88
N HIS A 66 -29.77 18.89 21.93
CA HIS A 66 -28.48 19.57 22.02
C HIS A 66 -27.99 20.46 20.87
N ARG A 67 -28.07 21.78 21.10
CA ARG A 67 -27.11 22.77 20.60
C ARG A 67 -25.81 22.64 21.39
N GLY A 68 -24.69 22.47 20.70
CA GLY A 68 -23.34 22.87 21.11
C GLY A 68 -22.69 23.54 19.90
N ILE A 69 -22.77 24.87 19.79
CA ILE A 69 -21.61 25.77 19.91
C ILE A 69 -20.50 25.40 18.90
N MET A 70 -20.71 25.79 17.64
CA MET A 70 -19.58 26.12 16.75
C MET A 70 -19.25 27.57 17.02
N ASP A 71 -18.18 27.80 17.79
CA ASP A 71 -17.64 29.14 17.96
C ASP A 71 -16.52 29.38 16.94
N HIS A 72 -16.56 30.58 16.40
CA HIS A 72 -15.79 31.03 15.25
C HIS A 72 -14.30 31.15 15.56
N MET A 73 -13.44 30.62 14.70
CA MET A 73 -12.05 31.05 14.64
C MET A 73 -11.78 31.82 13.34
N ARG A 74 -11.93 33.14 13.43
CA ARG A 74 -11.41 34.10 12.46
C ARG A 74 -9.89 34.14 12.63
N ILE A 75 -9.15 33.53 11.72
CA ILE A 75 -7.70 33.70 11.65
C ILE A 75 -7.41 34.86 10.69
N ALA A 76 -6.98 35.98 11.26
CA ALA A 76 -6.41 37.09 10.51
C ALA A 76 -4.94 36.79 10.22
N LEU A 77 -4.59 36.41 8.99
CA LEU A 77 -3.20 36.32 8.57
C LEU A 77 -2.80 37.52 7.70
N ARG A 78 -1.74 38.19 8.18
CA ARG A 78 -1.09 39.34 7.55
C ARG A 78 -0.39 38.88 6.28
N ARG A 79 -0.66 39.57 5.17
CA ARG A 79 0.06 39.41 3.90
C ARG A 79 1.52 39.87 4.09
N THR A 80 2.46 38.95 4.00
CA THR A 80 3.87 39.26 3.71
C THR A 80 4.19 38.73 2.33
N SER A 81 4.26 39.66 1.36
CA SER A 81 4.76 39.41 0.02
C SER A 81 6.28 39.24 0.07
N SER A 82 6.80 38.11 -0.42
CA SER A 82 8.23 37.95 -0.69
C SER A 82 8.45 37.57 -2.14
N ALA A 83 9.34 38.34 -2.76
CA ALA A 83 9.62 38.38 -4.18
C ALA A 83 10.53 37.22 -4.62
N ALA A 84 10.30 36.75 -5.84
CA ALA A 84 11.10 35.76 -6.54
C ALA A 84 12.50 36.32 -6.91
N VAL A 85 13.53 35.49 -6.74
CA VAL A 85 14.85 35.69 -7.37
C VAL A 85 15.21 34.41 -8.12
N ALA A 86 15.22 34.50 -9.44
CA ALA A 86 15.72 33.47 -10.33
C ALA A 86 17.24 33.65 -10.54
N ALA A 87 18.02 32.58 -10.40
CA ALA A 87 19.41 32.55 -10.81
C ALA A 87 19.65 31.25 -11.61
N GLY A 88 19.96 31.42 -12.90
CA GLY A 88 20.25 30.33 -13.83
C GLY A 88 21.65 29.76 -13.65
N VAL A 89 21.79 28.47 -13.96
CA VAL A 89 23.07 27.77 -13.99
C VAL A 89 23.32 27.29 -15.42
N LEU A 90 24.46 27.72 -15.97
CA LEU A 90 25.00 27.30 -17.26
C LEU A 90 25.77 25.99 -17.12
N LEU A 91 25.48 25.01 -17.99
CA LEU A 91 26.25 23.80 -18.22
C LEU A 91 27.54 24.10 -19.00
N LEU A 92 28.66 23.50 -18.57
CA LEU A 92 29.84 23.27 -19.41
C LEU A 92 30.20 21.78 -19.35
N VAL A 93 30.14 21.14 -20.52
CA VAL A 93 30.59 19.76 -20.77
C VAL A 93 32.06 19.82 -21.19
N ALA A 94 32.91 19.03 -20.53
CA ALA A 94 34.24 18.68 -21.01
C ALA A 94 34.61 17.29 -20.49
N ALA A 95 34.64 16.29 -21.36
CA ALA A 95 35.22 14.98 -21.09
C ALA A 95 35.98 14.50 -22.34
N CYS A 96 37.31 14.58 -22.28
CA CYS A 96 38.26 13.77 -23.04
C CYS A 96 38.52 12.49 -22.22
N GLY A 97 38.83 11.29 -22.71
CA GLY A 97 39.59 10.90 -23.90
C GLY A 97 40.81 10.06 -23.44
N GLU A 98 40.90 8.85 -24.01
CA GLU A 98 42.03 7.88 -24.08
C GLU A 98 42.51 7.02 -22.87
N ASP A 99 42.31 5.70 -23.06
CA ASP A 99 43.27 4.58 -23.20
C ASP A 99 44.51 4.43 -22.30
N GLY A 100 44.67 3.21 -21.75
CA GLY A 100 45.92 2.74 -21.15
C GLY A 100 45.87 1.29 -20.65
N THR A 101 46.49 0.40 -21.42
CA THR A 101 46.58 -1.07 -21.30
C THR A 101 47.47 -1.64 -20.18
N ALA A 102 47.33 -2.96 -19.97
CA ALA A 102 48.28 -3.96 -19.41
C ALA A 102 48.13 -4.20 -17.89
N THR A 103 48.11 -5.42 -17.34
CA THR A 103 48.85 -6.67 -17.63
C THR A 103 48.13 -7.90 -17.04
N ASP A 104 48.21 -9.04 -17.72
CA ASP A 104 47.97 -10.42 -17.23
C ASP A 104 49.36 -11.10 -17.02
N PRO A 105 49.56 -12.35 -16.54
CA PRO A 105 48.82 -13.24 -15.60
C PRO A 105 49.75 -13.80 -14.48
N VAL A 106 49.25 -14.60 -13.51
CA VAL A 106 50.01 -15.77 -13.00
C VAL A 106 49.10 -16.82 -12.35
N ALA A 107 49.28 -18.06 -12.82
CA ALA A 107 48.65 -19.28 -12.34
C ALA A 107 49.38 -19.90 -11.13
N GLY A 108 48.64 -20.54 -10.23
CA GLY A 108 49.17 -21.19 -9.02
C GLY A 108 48.37 -22.41 -8.55
N LYS A 109 48.43 -23.48 -9.35
CA LYS A 109 48.42 -24.93 -9.05
C LYS A 109 47.83 -25.44 -7.70
N VAL A 110 46.81 -26.29 -7.83
CA VAL A 110 46.31 -27.22 -6.81
C VAL A 110 47.17 -28.49 -6.84
N SER A 111 47.53 -29.03 -5.67
CA SER A 111 48.40 -30.20 -5.48
C SER A 111 47.62 -31.38 -4.87
N ASP A 112 48.04 -32.57 -5.30
CA ASP A 112 47.41 -33.89 -5.17
C ASP A 112 47.30 -34.51 -3.76
N SER A 113 46.38 -35.47 -3.71
CA SER A 113 46.04 -36.50 -2.71
C SER A 113 47.19 -37.45 -2.34
N PRO A 114 47.05 -38.21 -1.23
CA PRO A 114 47.08 -39.67 -1.40
C PRO A 114 46.03 -40.48 -0.61
N SER A 115 45.71 -41.66 -1.18
CA SER A 115 45.11 -42.93 -0.69
C SER A 115 45.41 -43.34 0.76
N ALA A 116 44.76 -44.32 1.41
CA ALA A 116 43.50 -45.09 1.33
C ALA A 116 43.57 -46.08 2.52
N THR A 117 42.47 -46.41 3.21
CA THR A 117 42.33 -47.61 4.08
C THR A 117 40.85 -47.98 4.22
N ASP A 118 40.61 -49.29 4.31
CA ASP A 118 39.43 -50.11 4.02
C ASP A 118 38.12 -49.92 4.82
N GLU A 119 37.01 -50.26 4.13
CA GLU A 119 35.70 -50.88 4.49
C GLU A 119 35.01 -50.63 5.87
N PRO A 120 33.65 -50.55 5.93
CA PRO A 120 32.73 -51.53 5.33
C PRO A 120 31.47 -50.99 4.61
N SER A 121 30.90 -51.87 3.77
CA SER A 121 29.50 -52.08 3.39
C SER A 121 28.45 -50.96 3.66
N PRO A 122 27.73 -50.43 2.65
CA PRO A 122 26.66 -49.48 2.89
C PRO A 122 25.41 -50.21 3.42
N SER A 123 25.13 -50.03 4.72
CA SER A 123 23.75 -50.14 5.20
C SER A 123 22.92 -49.07 4.50
N GLU A 124 21.75 -49.49 4.01
CA GLU A 124 20.69 -48.61 3.52
C GLU A 124 20.46 -47.47 4.51
N ALA A 125 20.93 -46.27 4.16
CA ALA A 125 20.51 -45.05 4.82
C ALA A 125 19.02 -44.88 4.48
N THR A 126 18.18 -45.28 5.42
CA THR A 126 16.81 -44.78 5.53
C THR A 126 16.88 -43.27 5.37
N SER A 127 16.35 -42.77 4.24
CA SER A 127 16.14 -41.34 4.04
C SER A 127 15.25 -40.86 5.18
N ALA A 128 15.86 -40.17 6.15
CA ALA A 128 15.10 -39.33 7.07
C ALA A 128 14.28 -38.35 6.21
N PRO A 129 13.02 -38.05 6.56
CA PRO A 129 12.29 -36.99 5.88
C PRO A 129 13.16 -35.75 5.93
N ALA A 130 13.37 -35.11 4.79
CA ALA A 130 13.90 -33.75 4.76
C ALA A 130 12.95 -32.94 5.65
N GLU A 131 13.47 -32.45 6.76
CA GLU A 131 12.81 -31.40 7.53
C GLU A 131 12.73 -30.23 6.57
N GLU A 132 11.54 -29.96 6.03
CA GLU A 132 11.28 -28.84 5.15
C GLU A 132 11.78 -27.59 5.87
N GLU A 133 12.84 -26.95 5.34
CA GLU A 133 13.22 -25.63 5.83
C GLU A 133 11.97 -24.75 5.77
N PRO A 134 11.63 -24.04 6.86
CA PRO A 134 10.44 -23.20 6.86
C PRO A 134 10.57 -22.24 5.69
N ALA A 135 9.60 -22.30 4.77
CA ALA A 135 9.54 -21.43 3.61
C ALA A 135 9.85 -19.98 4.04
N GLU A 136 10.89 -19.38 3.43
CA GLU A 136 11.39 -18.08 3.86
C GLU A 136 10.25 -17.06 3.95
N ALA A 137 10.19 -16.33 5.06
CA ALA A 137 9.19 -15.31 5.24
C ALA A 137 9.48 -14.13 4.29
N GLY A 138 8.58 -13.89 3.34
CA GLY A 138 8.64 -12.76 2.43
C GLY A 138 7.93 -11.54 3.00
N THR A 139 8.43 -10.33 2.73
CA THR A 139 7.68 -9.09 2.94
C THR A 139 6.97 -8.71 1.64
N VAL A 140 5.66 -8.63 1.68
CA VAL A 140 4.80 -8.36 0.51
C VAL A 140 3.89 -7.17 0.76
N PRO A 141 3.56 -6.37 -0.27
CA PRO A 141 2.54 -5.34 -0.15
C PRO A 141 1.14 -5.98 -0.17
N VAL A 142 0.28 -5.59 0.77
CA VAL A 142 -1.14 -5.98 0.84
C VAL A 142 -1.98 -4.72 0.82
N TYR A 143 -3.03 -4.70 -0.01
CA TYR A 143 -3.86 -3.52 -0.22
C TYR A 143 -5.22 -3.69 0.45
N TYR A 144 -5.50 -2.88 1.47
CA TYR A 144 -6.74 -2.88 2.24
C TYR A 144 -7.58 -1.64 1.95
N VAL A 145 -8.85 -1.66 2.33
CA VAL A 145 -9.75 -0.53 2.15
C VAL A 145 -9.71 0.38 3.38
N GLY A 146 -9.48 1.66 3.18
CA GLY A 146 -9.66 2.73 4.18
C GLY A 146 -10.67 3.76 3.70
N ASP A 147 -11.34 4.44 4.64
CA ASP A 147 -12.29 5.50 4.31
C ASP A 147 -11.57 6.84 4.14
N THR A 148 -11.93 7.59 3.10
CA THR A 148 -11.38 8.94 2.85
C THR A 148 -12.49 9.96 2.66
N GLY A 149 -12.14 11.25 2.66
CA GLY A 149 -13.08 12.33 2.32
C GLY A 149 -13.70 12.21 0.92
N SER A 150 -13.12 11.39 0.02
CA SER A 150 -13.61 11.11 -1.33
C SER A 150 -14.17 9.68 -1.49
N GLY A 151 -14.53 9.04 -0.38
CA GLY A 151 -15.01 7.66 -0.31
C GLY A 151 -13.89 6.64 -0.10
N PRO A 152 -14.21 5.34 -0.09
CA PRO A 152 -13.24 4.28 0.15
C PRO A 152 -12.11 4.27 -0.88
N ARG A 153 -10.88 4.02 -0.43
CA ARG A 153 -9.67 3.88 -1.25
C ARG A 153 -8.80 2.75 -0.73
N LEU A 154 -7.87 2.28 -1.55
CA LEU A 154 -6.90 1.27 -1.14
C LEU A 154 -5.67 1.90 -0.49
N PHE A 155 -5.28 1.35 0.65
CA PHE A 155 -4.05 1.68 1.39
C PHE A 155 -3.13 0.47 1.37
N ARG A 156 -1.82 0.70 1.27
CA ARG A 156 -0.82 -0.36 1.24
C ARG A 156 -0.20 -0.55 2.62
N GLU A 157 -0.14 -1.80 3.05
CA GLU A 157 0.70 -2.24 4.17
C GLU A 157 1.75 -3.23 3.67
N PHE A 158 2.96 -3.16 4.20
CA PHE A 158 3.93 -4.24 4.02
C PHE A 158 3.75 -5.28 5.11
N ARG A 159 3.55 -6.52 4.71
CA ARG A 159 3.22 -7.63 5.60
C ARG A 159 4.20 -8.77 5.42
N LYS A 160 4.54 -9.41 6.53
CA LYS A 160 5.32 -10.65 6.50
C LYS A 160 4.38 -11.82 6.26
N VAL A 161 4.69 -12.62 5.25
CA VAL A 161 3.98 -13.85 4.92
C VAL A 161 4.95 -15.03 4.97
N SER A 162 4.46 -16.17 5.42
CA SER A 162 5.17 -17.46 5.32
C SER A 162 4.63 -18.27 4.15
N GLY A 163 5.47 -19.09 3.52
CA GLY A 163 5.05 -19.89 2.36
C GLY A 163 5.11 -19.09 1.05
N GLU A 164 4.25 -19.44 0.09
CA GLU A 164 4.19 -18.80 -1.22
C GLU A 164 3.79 -17.32 -1.11
N PRO A 165 4.66 -16.35 -1.45
CA PRO A 165 4.42 -14.94 -1.13
C PRO A 165 3.14 -14.36 -1.75
N ALA A 166 2.84 -14.71 -3.01
CA ALA A 166 1.67 -14.17 -3.71
C ALA A 166 0.35 -14.74 -3.19
N LEU A 167 0.32 -16.04 -2.88
CA LEU A 167 -0.84 -16.68 -2.25
C LEU A 167 -1.05 -16.16 -0.82
N GLY A 168 0.03 -16.09 -0.03
CA GLY A 168 -0.03 -15.53 1.32
C GLY A 168 -0.52 -14.07 1.34
N ALA A 169 -0.10 -13.25 0.36
CA ALA A 169 -0.58 -11.88 0.21
C ALA A 169 -2.09 -11.83 -0.14
N ALA A 170 -2.53 -12.66 -1.09
CA ALA A 170 -3.95 -12.73 -1.50
C ALA A 170 -4.85 -13.19 -0.34
N GLU A 171 -4.43 -14.23 0.39
CA GLU A 171 -5.12 -14.70 1.59
C GLU A 171 -5.19 -13.63 2.69
N MET A 172 -4.10 -12.87 2.86
CA MET A 172 -4.09 -11.79 3.84
C MET A 172 -4.99 -10.62 3.43
N ALA A 173 -5.05 -10.25 2.14
CA ALA A 173 -6.01 -9.26 1.64
C ALA A 173 -7.46 -9.71 1.85
N ALA A 174 -7.73 -11.01 1.69
CA ALA A 174 -9.05 -11.60 1.82
C ALA A 174 -9.52 -11.77 3.27
N ALA A 175 -8.78 -12.54 4.06
CA ALA A 175 -9.19 -13.00 5.38
C ALA A 175 -8.29 -12.47 6.51
N GLY A 176 -7.20 -11.77 6.17
CA GLY A 176 -6.31 -11.16 7.15
C GLY A 176 -6.94 -9.98 7.88
N VAL A 177 -6.49 -9.77 9.11
CA VAL A 177 -6.76 -8.54 9.85
C VAL A 177 -5.64 -7.56 9.49
N PRO A 178 -5.94 -6.39 8.90
CA PRO A 178 -4.96 -5.34 8.68
C PRO A 178 -4.24 -5.00 9.99
N ALA A 179 -2.97 -4.60 9.92
CA ALA A 179 -2.32 -4.11 11.13
C ALA A 179 -2.90 -2.76 11.55
N ASP A 180 -3.21 -1.90 10.58
CA ASP A 180 -3.86 -0.62 10.83
C ASP A 180 -5.36 -0.83 11.17
N PRO A 181 -5.80 -0.40 12.36
CA PRO A 181 -7.20 -0.57 12.78
C PRO A 181 -8.19 0.27 11.97
N ASP A 182 -7.72 1.29 11.24
CA ASP A 182 -8.56 2.13 10.40
C ASP A 182 -8.81 1.50 9.01
N TYR A 183 -8.14 0.39 8.71
CA TYR A 183 -8.29 -0.35 7.46
C TYR A 183 -9.18 -1.58 7.62
N ARG A 184 -9.65 -2.13 6.50
CA ARG A 184 -10.45 -3.37 6.48
C ARG A 184 -10.21 -4.18 5.21
N SER A 185 -10.45 -5.49 5.30
CA SER A 185 -10.55 -6.34 4.11
C SER A 185 -11.70 -5.88 3.20
N ALA A 186 -11.49 -5.96 1.88
CA ALA A 186 -12.51 -5.73 0.88
C ALA A 186 -13.41 -6.96 0.65
N PHE A 187 -12.99 -8.12 1.14
CA PHE A 187 -13.59 -9.41 0.84
C PHE A 187 -14.65 -9.77 1.88
N PRO A 188 -15.77 -10.39 1.45
CA PRO A 188 -16.76 -10.94 2.36
C PRO A 188 -16.23 -12.25 2.96
N ASP A 189 -16.70 -12.59 4.17
CA ASP A 189 -16.36 -13.85 4.81
C ASP A 189 -16.78 -15.08 3.96
N GLY A 190 -16.14 -16.22 4.22
CA GLY A 190 -16.59 -17.53 3.75
C GLY A 190 -16.07 -17.97 2.39
N GLY A 191 -15.04 -17.32 1.87
CA GLY A 191 -14.25 -17.81 0.72
C GLY A 191 -12.75 -17.63 0.98
N GLY A 192 -11.94 -17.92 -0.04
CA GLY A 192 -10.50 -17.80 -0.01
C GLY A 192 -9.88 -18.14 -1.36
N PHE A 193 -8.56 -18.19 -1.39
CA PHE A 193 -7.72 -18.54 -2.52
C PHE A 193 -6.92 -19.81 -2.22
N SER A 194 -6.83 -20.69 -3.23
CA SER A 194 -6.12 -21.95 -3.15
C SER A 194 -4.77 -21.91 -3.88
N SER A 195 -4.62 -21.05 -4.89
CA SER A 195 -3.36 -20.84 -5.60
C SER A 195 -3.28 -19.48 -6.26
N VAL A 196 -2.04 -18.98 -6.41
CA VAL A 196 -1.69 -17.85 -7.26
C VAL A 196 -0.49 -18.28 -8.11
N ALA A 197 -0.67 -18.31 -9.43
CA ALA A 197 0.36 -18.75 -10.36
C ALA A 197 0.52 -17.73 -11.50
N ARG A 198 1.71 -17.70 -12.11
CA ARG A 198 1.96 -16.90 -13.30
C ARG A 198 2.06 -17.83 -14.50
N GLU A 199 1.14 -17.68 -15.45
CA GLU A 199 0.98 -18.56 -16.61
C GLU A 199 0.70 -17.73 -17.85
N ASP A 200 1.41 -17.99 -18.96
CA ASP A 200 1.19 -17.33 -20.26
C ASP A 200 1.10 -15.79 -20.23
N GLY A 201 1.90 -15.15 -19.36
CA GLY A 201 1.91 -13.69 -19.19
C GLY A 201 0.71 -13.12 -18.44
N ARG A 202 0.03 -13.96 -17.65
CA ARG A 202 -1.09 -13.62 -16.77
C ARG A 202 -0.82 -14.14 -15.37
N ILE A 203 -1.52 -13.58 -14.40
CA ILE A 203 -1.58 -14.11 -13.04
C ILE A 203 -2.92 -14.84 -12.92
N VAL A 204 -2.89 -16.14 -12.71
CA VAL A 204 -4.08 -16.97 -12.47
C VAL A 204 -4.24 -17.13 -10.96
N VAL A 205 -5.37 -16.68 -10.43
CA VAL A 205 -5.73 -16.78 -9.01
C VAL A 205 -6.91 -17.74 -8.89
N THR A 206 -6.73 -18.84 -8.18
CA THR A 206 -7.80 -19.85 -8.01
C THR A 206 -8.46 -19.67 -6.66
N THR A 207 -9.79 -19.58 -6.61
CA THR A 207 -10.53 -19.54 -5.34
C THR A 207 -10.60 -20.92 -4.69
N THR A 208 -10.94 -20.99 -3.40
CA THR A 208 -11.15 -22.26 -2.68
C THR A 208 -12.45 -22.95 -3.07
N ASP A 209 -13.45 -22.16 -3.46
CA ASP A 209 -14.81 -22.57 -3.78
C ASP A 209 -15.51 -21.50 -4.65
N ASP A 210 -16.79 -21.72 -4.97
CA ASP A 210 -17.57 -20.85 -5.84
C ASP A 210 -18.28 -19.69 -5.11
N ALA A 211 -18.08 -19.50 -3.79
CA ALA A 211 -18.84 -18.55 -2.98
C ALA A 211 -18.68 -17.09 -3.42
N TRP A 212 -17.55 -16.76 -4.05
CA TRP A 212 -17.26 -15.43 -4.57
C TRP A 212 -17.49 -15.27 -6.07
N THR A 213 -18.08 -16.26 -6.74
CA THR A 213 -18.41 -16.18 -8.17
C THR A 213 -19.40 -15.05 -8.43
N GLU A 214 -20.47 -15.02 -7.63
CA GLU A 214 -21.54 -14.03 -7.69
C GLU A 214 -21.32 -12.94 -6.66
N ARG A 215 -21.85 -11.75 -6.95
CA ARG A 215 -21.80 -10.65 -6.00
C ARG A 215 -22.69 -10.92 -4.78
N PRO A 216 -22.17 -10.84 -3.55
CA PRO A 216 -22.98 -11.01 -2.35
C PRO A 216 -24.05 -9.93 -2.22
N SER A 217 -25.16 -10.29 -1.57
CA SER A 217 -26.20 -9.32 -1.22
C SER A 217 -25.66 -8.22 -0.31
N GLY A 218 -25.88 -6.96 -0.68
CA GLY A 218 -25.41 -5.80 0.08
C GLY A 218 -24.05 -5.23 -0.37
N MET A 219 -23.33 -5.91 -1.26
CA MET A 219 -22.13 -5.38 -1.91
C MET A 219 -22.52 -4.55 -3.15
N SER A 220 -22.16 -3.27 -3.17
CA SER A 220 -22.36 -2.39 -4.34
C SER A 220 -21.41 -2.75 -5.49
N ASP A 221 -21.66 -2.22 -6.70
CA ASP A 221 -20.78 -2.44 -7.86
C ASP A 221 -19.38 -1.88 -7.55
N SER A 222 -19.32 -0.67 -7.01
CA SER A 222 -18.06 -0.01 -6.63
C SER A 222 -17.29 -0.77 -5.55
N GLN A 223 -17.97 -1.47 -4.63
CA GLN A 223 -17.30 -2.29 -3.62
C GLN A 223 -16.72 -3.56 -4.24
N ALA A 224 -17.44 -4.20 -5.16
CA ALA A 224 -16.93 -5.35 -5.91
C ALA A 224 -15.70 -4.97 -6.75
N GLU A 225 -15.76 -3.84 -7.46
CA GLU A 225 -14.65 -3.32 -8.26
C GLU A 225 -13.43 -3.02 -7.38
N LEU A 226 -13.62 -2.37 -6.23
CA LEU A 226 -12.54 -2.07 -5.30
C LEU A 226 -11.94 -3.35 -4.69
N ALA A 227 -12.75 -4.39 -4.43
CA ALA A 227 -12.28 -5.69 -3.95
C ALA A 227 -11.43 -6.42 -5.00
N VAL A 228 -11.86 -6.41 -6.28
CA VAL A 228 -11.04 -6.93 -7.38
C VAL A 228 -9.71 -6.18 -7.46
N GLN A 229 -9.73 -4.85 -7.37
CA GLN A 229 -8.50 -4.04 -7.38
C GLN A 229 -7.60 -4.30 -6.16
N SER A 230 -8.16 -4.53 -4.98
CA SER A 230 -7.41 -4.96 -3.80
C SER A 230 -6.61 -6.25 -4.09
N LEU A 231 -7.24 -7.26 -4.70
CA LEU A 231 -6.54 -8.48 -5.14
C LEU A 231 -5.46 -8.16 -6.17
N VAL A 232 -5.82 -7.46 -7.25
CA VAL A 232 -4.93 -7.17 -8.38
C VAL A 232 -3.66 -6.46 -7.92
N TYR A 233 -3.78 -5.37 -7.15
CA TYR A 233 -2.63 -4.65 -6.63
C TYR A 233 -1.77 -5.49 -5.69
N THR A 234 -2.41 -6.34 -4.87
CA THR A 234 -1.72 -7.22 -3.93
C THR A 234 -0.90 -8.28 -4.66
N VAL A 235 -1.48 -9.07 -5.57
CA VAL A 235 -0.76 -10.14 -6.27
C VAL A 235 0.27 -9.62 -7.26
N GLN A 236 -0.02 -8.51 -7.94
CA GLN A 236 0.96 -7.84 -8.80
C GLN A 236 2.15 -7.30 -7.99
N GLY A 237 1.87 -6.73 -6.82
CA GLY A 237 2.89 -6.23 -5.91
C GLY A 237 3.77 -7.35 -5.34
N ALA A 238 3.17 -8.46 -4.92
CA ALA A 238 3.88 -9.63 -4.42
C ALA A 238 4.74 -10.31 -5.49
N LEU A 239 4.27 -10.36 -6.74
CA LEU A 239 4.99 -10.94 -7.88
C LEU A 239 5.91 -9.96 -8.62
N GLN A 240 5.90 -8.68 -8.23
CA GLN A 240 6.64 -7.60 -8.89
C GLN A 240 6.42 -7.52 -10.41
N THR A 241 5.18 -7.70 -10.86
CA THR A 241 4.80 -7.62 -12.28
C THR A 241 3.51 -6.83 -12.48
N ARG A 242 3.18 -6.53 -13.74
CA ARG A 242 1.92 -5.89 -14.15
C ARG A 242 1.07 -6.76 -15.08
N ASP A 243 1.37 -8.05 -15.10
CA ASP A 243 0.56 -9.06 -15.80
C ASP A 243 -0.90 -8.98 -15.33
N ALA A 244 -1.83 -9.19 -16.27
CA ALA A 244 -3.26 -9.14 -15.99
C ALA A 244 -3.70 -10.33 -15.12
N VAL A 245 -4.67 -10.11 -14.24
CA VAL A 245 -5.15 -11.10 -13.28
C VAL A 245 -6.43 -11.76 -13.79
N VAL A 246 -6.44 -13.08 -13.82
CA VAL A 246 -7.63 -13.90 -14.09
C VAL A 246 -7.97 -14.65 -12.80
N VAL A 247 -9.23 -14.64 -12.40
CA VAL A 247 -9.71 -15.39 -11.23
C VAL A 247 -10.51 -16.58 -11.71
N GLU A 248 -10.18 -17.78 -11.22
CA GLU A 248 -10.85 -19.02 -11.58
C GLU A 248 -11.45 -19.70 -10.35
N SER A 249 -12.69 -20.16 -10.46
CA SER A 249 -13.33 -20.96 -9.42
C SER A 249 -13.23 -22.47 -9.72
N PRO A 250 -13.34 -23.35 -8.71
CA PRO A 250 -13.39 -24.80 -8.95
C PRO A 250 -14.55 -25.25 -9.85
N GLY A 251 -15.66 -24.51 -9.87
CA GLY A 251 -16.79 -24.70 -10.79
C GLY A 251 -16.53 -24.25 -12.23
N GLY A 252 -15.35 -23.68 -12.53
CA GLY A 252 -14.93 -23.22 -13.85
C GLY A 252 -15.43 -21.82 -14.22
N ALA A 253 -15.93 -21.05 -13.25
CA ALA A 253 -16.29 -19.65 -13.48
C ALA A 253 -15.03 -18.77 -13.48
N THR A 254 -15.04 -17.74 -14.32
CA THR A 254 -13.96 -16.74 -14.41
C THR A 254 -14.39 -15.38 -13.86
N THR A 255 -15.31 -15.38 -12.89
CA THR A 255 -15.87 -14.16 -12.29
C THR A 255 -15.48 -14.05 -10.82
N LEU A 256 -15.23 -12.82 -10.37
CA LEU A 256 -15.05 -12.48 -8.96
C LEU A 256 -16.06 -11.39 -8.58
N PHE A 257 -16.95 -11.71 -7.65
CA PHE A 257 -18.07 -10.86 -7.23
C PHE A 257 -18.94 -10.36 -8.40
N GLY A 258 -19.20 -11.24 -9.37
CA GLY A 258 -19.96 -10.92 -10.58
C GLY A 258 -19.21 -10.09 -11.63
N ILE A 259 -17.92 -9.79 -11.43
CA ILE A 259 -17.07 -9.11 -12.41
C ILE A 259 -16.34 -10.17 -13.23
N ASP A 260 -16.46 -10.11 -14.55
CA ASP A 260 -15.76 -11.01 -15.47
C ASP A 260 -14.26 -10.68 -15.52
N THR A 261 -13.43 -11.71 -15.34
CA THR A 261 -11.97 -11.63 -15.34
C THR A 261 -11.33 -12.48 -16.44
N ALA A 262 -12.12 -13.13 -17.31
CA ALA A 262 -11.63 -14.09 -18.31
C ALA A 262 -10.53 -13.52 -19.24
N ASP A 263 -10.67 -12.26 -19.63
CA ASP A 263 -9.72 -11.55 -20.49
C ASP A 263 -8.53 -10.95 -19.73
N GLY A 264 -8.52 -11.07 -18.40
CA GLY A 264 -7.53 -10.51 -17.50
C GLY A 264 -7.88 -9.09 -17.04
N VAL A 265 -7.74 -8.84 -15.74
CA VAL A 265 -7.94 -7.53 -15.11
C VAL A 265 -6.58 -6.91 -14.80
N GLY A 266 -6.33 -5.73 -15.36
CA GLY A 266 -5.16 -4.91 -15.00
C GLY A 266 -5.43 -4.06 -13.75
N ASN A 267 -4.37 -3.51 -13.17
CA ASN A 267 -4.54 -2.51 -12.12
C ASN A 267 -5.17 -1.24 -12.71
N ALA A 268 -6.13 -0.67 -11.99
CA ALA A 268 -6.70 0.63 -12.33
C ALA A 268 -5.66 1.75 -12.18
N ASP A 269 -6.03 2.99 -12.54
CA ASP A 269 -5.19 4.15 -12.27
C ASP A 269 -5.04 4.32 -10.75
N GLN A 270 -3.80 4.49 -10.30
CA GLN A 270 -3.48 4.66 -8.88
C GLN A 270 -4.21 5.85 -8.25
N LEU A 271 -4.36 6.95 -8.99
CA LEU A 271 -4.99 8.17 -8.47
C LEU A 271 -6.52 8.04 -8.35
N GLU A 272 -7.11 7.03 -8.98
CA GLU A 272 -8.54 6.75 -8.90
C GLU A 272 -8.87 5.80 -7.73
N VAL A 273 -8.05 4.78 -7.50
CA VAL A 273 -8.38 3.70 -6.55
C VAL A 273 -7.53 3.66 -5.29
N LEU A 274 -6.30 4.17 -5.30
CA LEU A 274 -5.44 4.21 -4.11
C LEU A 274 -5.66 5.51 -3.32
N SER A 275 -5.30 5.50 -2.03
CA SER A 275 -5.21 6.73 -1.25
C SER A 275 -4.13 7.64 -1.84
N LEU A 276 -4.40 8.95 -1.89
CA LEU A 276 -3.46 9.95 -2.40
C LEU A 276 -2.30 10.24 -1.43
N VAL A 277 -2.34 9.68 -0.22
CA VAL A 277 -1.23 9.67 0.73
C VAL A 277 -1.29 8.37 1.52
N ASN A 278 -0.14 7.71 1.70
CA ASN A 278 -0.03 6.50 2.49
C ASN A 278 1.37 6.43 3.12
N VAL A 279 1.41 6.25 4.43
CA VAL A 279 2.60 6.10 5.26
C VAL A 279 3.09 4.65 5.17
N THR A 280 4.35 4.49 4.81
CA THR A 280 5.04 3.20 4.79
C THR A 280 5.88 3.00 6.05
N SER A 281 6.50 4.05 6.58
CA SER A 281 7.21 4.07 7.86
C SER A 281 6.83 5.34 8.61
N PRO A 282 6.53 5.27 9.91
CA PRO A 282 6.47 4.08 10.75
C PRO A 282 5.30 3.14 10.37
N GLU A 283 5.40 1.87 10.77
CA GLU A 283 4.26 0.94 10.75
C GLU A 283 3.33 1.24 11.93
N GLU A 284 2.09 0.74 11.86
CA GLU A 284 1.14 0.85 12.97
C GLU A 284 1.69 0.20 14.25
N GLY A 285 1.59 0.92 15.36
CA GLY A 285 2.06 0.48 16.68
C GLY A 285 3.58 0.48 16.84
N ALA A 286 4.32 1.13 15.94
CA ALA A 286 5.78 1.14 16.00
C ALA A 286 6.31 1.87 17.25
N GLU A 287 7.31 1.28 17.90
CA GLU A 287 8.17 2.00 18.84
C GLU A 287 9.19 2.82 18.05
N VAL A 288 9.21 4.13 18.27
CA VAL A 288 10.12 5.06 17.60
C VAL A 288 11.01 5.78 18.62
N PRO A 289 12.27 6.06 18.27
CA PRO A 289 13.09 6.99 19.05
C PRO A 289 12.52 8.42 19.01
N ASP A 290 13.15 9.33 19.76
CA ASP A 290 12.86 10.77 19.76
C ASP A 290 13.12 11.45 18.41
N THR A 291 13.83 10.81 17.48
CA THR A 291 13.94 11.25 16.08
C THR A 291 13.89 10.07 15.14
N PHE A 292 12.91 10.04 14.23
CA PHE A 292 12.73 8.94 13.28
C PHE A 292 12.46 9.43 11.85
N THR A 293 12.64 8.54 10.87
CA THR A 293 12.32 8.80 9.47
C THR A 293 10.90 8.35 9.16
N ALA A 294 10.05 9.30 8.78
CA ALA A 294 8.75 9.03 8.20
C ALA A 294 8.85 8.97 6.68
N SER A 295 8.22 7.99 6.05
CA SER A 295 8.23 7.84 4.60
C SER A 295 6.95 7.19 4.08
N GLY A 296 6.71 7.36 2.79
CA GLY A 296 5.51 6.83 2.16
C GLY A 296 5.42 7.17 0.68
N VAL A 297 4.20 7.13 0.16
CA VAL A 297 3.88 7.65 -1.18
C VAL A 297 2.77 8.67 -1.11
N ALA A 298 2.78 9.65 -2.01
CA ALA A 298 1.74 10.67 -2.09
C ALA A 298 1.59 11.23 -3.51
N SER A 299 0.40 11.72 -3.83
CA SER A 299 0.15 12.67 -4.90
C SER A 299 -0.65 13.83 -4.31
N SER A 300 0.07 14.89 -3.97
CA SER A 300 -0.45 16.03 -3.24
C SER A 300 -0.10 17.33 -3.96
N PHE A 301 -0.92 18.37 -3.79
CA PHE A 301 -0.71 19.66 -4.46
C PHE A 301 0.72 20.18 -4.22
N GLU A 302 1.41 20.58 -5.30
CA GLU A 302 2.81 21.03 -5.28
C GLU A 302 3.79 20.05 -4.61
N ALA A 303 3.46 18.75 -4.62
CA ALA A 303 4.20 17.68 -3.93
C ALA A 303 4.34 17.88 -2.41
N THR A 304 3.53 18.74 -1.80
CA THR A 304 3.62 19.01 -0.36
C THR A 304 2.84 17.96 0.43
N VAL A 305 3.50 17.29 1.37
CA VAL A 305 2.87 16.30 2.25
C VAL A 305 2.92 16.83 3.68
N PRO A 306 1.91 17.57 4.16
CA PRO A 306 1.84 17.99 5.55
C PRO A 306 1.79 16.77 6.48
N TRP A 307 2.44 16.88 7.63
CA TRP A 307 2.36 15.88 8.69
C TRP A 307 2.13 16.53 10.05
N GLU A 308 1.48 15.78 10.93
CA GLU A 308 1.22 16.13 12.32
C GLU A 308 1.53 14.94 13.24
N VAL A 309 1.91 15.25 14.47
CA VAL A 309 1.88 14.30 15.59
C VAL A 309 0.87 14.83 16.60
N ARG A 310 -0.04 13.95 17.03
CA ARG A 310 -1.12 14.28 17.97
C ARG A 310 -1.02 13.43 19.23
N ASP A 311 -1.37 14.02 20.36
CA ASP A 311 -1.45 13.31 21.64
C ASP A 311 -2.81 12.60 21.83
N GLY A 312 -2.97 11.87 22.94
CA GLY A 312 -4.21 11.15 23.26
C GLY A 312 -5.46 12.03 23.47
N SER A 313 -5.32 13.36 23.43
CA SER A 313 -6.44 14.32 23.42
C SER A 313 -6.75 14.87 22.01
N ASP A 314 -6.09 14.32 20.98
CA ASP A 314 -6.10 14.78 19.59
C ASP A 314 -5.49 16.19 19.39
N ALA A 315 -4.68 16.66 20.36
CA ALA A 315 -4.00 17.94 20.24
C ALA A 315 -2.72 17.78 19.41
N VAL A 316 -2.52 18.67 18.42
CA VAL A 316 -1.30 18.71 17.61
C VAL A 316 -0.11 19.17 18.46
N VAL A 317 0.82 18.26 18.71
CA VAL A 317 2.02 18.48 19.54
C VAL A 317 3.30 18.67 18.71
N ALA A 318 3.32 18.17 17.48
CA ALA A 318 4.35 18.49 16.49
C ALA A 318 3.74 18.54 15.08
N ARG A 319 4.38 19.25 14.15
CA ARG A 319 3.95 19.33 12.75
C ARG A 319 5.08 19.73 11.83
N GLY A 320 4.94 19.40 10.56
CA GLY A 320 5.84 19.84 9.50
C GLY A 320 5.29 19.45 8.13
N PHE A 321 6.19 19.32 7.16
CA PHE A 321 5.86 18.80 5.84
C PHE A 321 7.06 18.06 5.25
N ALA A 322 6.76 17.10 4.36
CA ALA A 322 7.71 16.51 3.44
C ALA A 322 7.45 17.02 2.02
N THR A 323 8.40 16.78 1.11
CA THR A 323 8.22 17.01 -0.33
C THR A 323 8.31 15.67 -1.04
N ALA A 324 7.23 15.29 -1.72
CA ALA A 324 7.24 14.11 -2.58
C ALA A 324 8.07 14.37 -3.85
N GLU A 325 8.59 13.31 -4.47
CA GLU A 325 9.41 13.43 -5.68
C GLU A 325 8.64 13.96 -6.91
N GLY A 326 7.31 14.02 -6.82
CA GLY A 326 6.43 14.52 -7.86
C GLY A 326 4.98 14.60 -7.38
N TRP A 327 4.09 15.02 -8.29
CA TRP A 327 2.65 15.10 -8.06
C TRP A 327 1.91 15.18 -9.41
N MET A 328 0.60 14.89 -9.42
CA MET A 328 -0.36 14.93 -10.55
C MET A 328 -0.58 13.64 -11.34
N ASP A 329 0.46 12.91 -11.73
CA ASP A 329 0.36 11.78 -12.67
C ASP A 329 0.64 10.41 -12.04
N ALA A 330 1.13 10.37 -10.81
CA ALA A 330 1.37 9.16 -10.05
C ALA A 330 1.41 9.45 -8.54
N LEU A 331 1.47 8.38 -7.75
CA LEU A 331 1.93 8.42 -6.37
C LEU A 331 3.47 8.37 -6.36
N TYR A 332 4.06 9.36 -5.69
CA TYR A 332 5.51 9.55 -5.62
C TYR A 332 6.03 9.30 -4.20
N PRO A 333 7.24 8.75 -4.05
CA PRO A 333 7.89 8.63 -2.75
C PRO A 333 8.00 9.99 -2.06
N TRP A 334 7.84 9.99 -0.74
CA TRP A 334 8.21 11.10 0.14
C TRP A 334 8.91 10.56 1.38
N GLU A 335 9.78 11.37 1.96
CA GLU A 335 10.50 11.07 3.19
C GLU A 335 10.79 12.36 3.96
N THR A 336 10.79 12.28 5.30
CA THR A 336 11.20 13.36 6.19
C THR A 336 11.72 12.81 7.52
N GLU A 337 12.66 13.52 8.12
CA GLU A 337 13.00 13.32 9.53
C GLU A 337 11.93 14.02 10.41
N VAL A 338 11.49 13.33 11.46
CA VAL A 338 10.53 13.82 12.45
C VAL A 338 11.25 13.87 13.80
N ASP A 339 11.39 15.08 14.34
CA ASP A 339 12.01 15.34 15.65
C ASP A 339 10.92 15.52 16.72
N LEU A 340 10.92 14.63 17.70
CA LEU A 340 10.04 14.56 18.87
C LEU A 340 10.82 14.68 20.19
N SER A 341 12.05 15.17 20.18
CA SER A 341 12.93 15.28 21.36
C SER A 341 12.38 16.16 22.49
N ASP A 342 11.43 17.06 22.18
CA ASP A 342 10.71 17.88 23.15
C ASP A 342 9.44 17.19 23.74
N LEU A 343 9.08 16.00 23.26
CA LEU A 343 7.90 15.26 23.73
C LEU A 343 8.27 14.30 24.87
N ALA A 344 7.33 14.10 25.79
CA ALA A 344 7.46 13.05 26.80
C ALA A 344 7.28 11.67 26.15
N PRO A 345 7.95 10.61 26.65
CA PRO A 345 7.68 9.25 26.23
C PRO A 345 6.19 8.90 26.39
N GLY A 346 5.64 8.19 25.42
CA GLY A 346 4.21 7.86 25.39
C GLY A 346 3.68 7.53 24.01
N THR A 347 2.37 7.26 23.93
CA THR A 347 1.66 6.96 22.69
C THR A 347 1.16 8.23 22.02
N TYR A 348 1.37 8.32 20.71
CA TYR A 348 0.97 9.42 19.85
C TYR A 348 0.40 8.89 18.53
N THR A 349 -0.30 9.74 17.79
CA THR A 349 -0.73 9.45 16.43
C THR A 349 0.09 10.30 15.46
N PHE A 350 0.86 9.65 14.58
CA PHE A 350 1.46 10.29 13.41
C PHE A 350 0.44 10.32 12.27
N ILE A 351 0.32 11.45 11.59
CA ILE A 351 -0.62 11.65 10.49
C ILE A 351 0.11 12.30 9.32
N ALA A 352 0.02 11.70 8.13
CA ALA A 352 0.41 12.34 6.87
C ALA A 352 -0.84 12.67 6.04
N MET A 353 -0.86 13.83 5.39
CA MET A 353 -2.02 14.35 4.67
C MET A 353 -1.66 14.78 3.26
N THR A 354 -2.65 14.84 2.36
CA THR A 354 -2.57 15.69 1.18
C THR A 354 -2.79 17.15 1.58
N ASP A 355 -2.12 18.08 0.91
CA ASP A 355 -2.31 19.50 1.11
C ASP A 355 -3.70 19.95 0.61
N ASP A 356 -4.26 20.96 1.28
CA ASP A 356 -5.52 21.60 0.92
C ASP A 356 -5.31 23.10 0.72
N PRO A 357 -4.89 23.52 -0.48
CA PRO A 357 -4.68 24.94 -0.80
C PRO A 357 -6.00 25.74 -0.80
N SER A 358 -7.16 25.07 -0.82
CA SER A 358 -8.47 25.73 -0.83
C SER A 358 -8.94 26.15 0.56
N GLY A 359 -8.32 25.62 1.63
CA GLY A 359 -8.73 25.90 3.00
C GLY A 359 -10.13 25.38 3.34
N GLY A 360 -10.51 24.22 2.79
CA GLY A 360 -11.76 23.52 3.05
C GLY A 360 -12.89 23.81 2.05
N GLU A 361 -12.61 24.53 0.96
CA GLU A 361 -13.59 24.75 -0.11
C GLU A 361 -13.64 23.60 -1.14
N GLY A 362 -12.58 22.78 -1.19
CA GLY A 362 -12.43 21.61 -2.06
C GLY A 362 -12.81 20.29 -1.39
N ASN A 363 -12.39 19.17 -2.01
CA ASN A 363 -12.49 17.86 -1.36
C ASN A 363 -11.63 17.88 -0.09
N PRO A 364 -12.10 17.24 1.01
CA PRO A 364 -11.29 17.13 2.21
C PRO A 364 -9.94 16.45 1.90
N PRO A 365 -8.85 16.85 2.56
CA PRO A 365 -7.59 16.11 2.52
C PRO A 365 -7.80 14.61 2.71
N MET A 366 -7.07 13.81 1.93
CA MET A 366 -6.84 12.42 2.31
C MET A 366 -5.73 12.40 3.34
N PHE A 367 -5.78 11.42 4.23
CA PHE A 367 -4.77 11.23 5.26
C PHE A 367 -4.56 9.76 5.54
N ASP A 368 -3.43 9.47 6.16
CA ASP A 368 -3.10 8.17 6.71
C ASP A 368 -2.49 8.34 8.10
N THR A 369 -2.93 7.50 9.02
CA THR A 369 -2.65 7.53 10.46
C THR A 369 -1.74 6.36 10.82
N LYS A 370 -0.86 6.58 11.81
CA LYS A 370 -0.12 5.51 12.50
C LYS A 370 -0.06 5.80 13.99
N GLU A 371 -0.50 4.86 14.82
CA GLU A 371 -0.17 4.88 16.24
C GLU A 371 1.33 4.59 16.40
N ILE A 372 2.01 5.43 17.17
CA ILE A 372 3.43 5.30 17.48
C ILE A 372 3.67 5.44 18.98
N THR A 373 4.70 4.78 19.48
CA THR A 373 5.15 4.93 20.87
C THR A 373 6.55 5.54 20.89
N VAL A 374 6.69 6.72 21.49
CA VAL A 374 7.98 7.40 21.70
C VAL A 374 8.63 6.88 22.98
N GLY A 375 9.87 6.38 22.86
CA GLY A 375 10.63 5.72 23.93
C GLY A 375 11.45 6.61 24.86
#